data_AF-A0ABD5DW86-F1
#
_entry.id   AF-A0ABD5DW86-F1
#
_cell.length_a   1.000
_cell.length_b   1.000
_cell.length_c   1.000
_cell.angle_alpha   90.00
_cell.angle_beta   90.00
_cell.angle_gamma   90.00
#
_symmetry.space_group_name_H-M   'P 1'
#
loop_
_entity.id
_entity.type
_entity.pdbx_description
1 polymer ?
#
loop_
_entity_poly.entity_id
_entity_poly.type
_entity_poly.pdbx_seq_one_letter_code
_entity_poly.pdbx_strand_id
1 'polypeptide(L)' 'CERVFTLEARCPECHQPLEVLKACGAVDYFCQHGHGLISKKRVEFIPLV' A
#
# COMPACT_ATOMS: atom_id res chain seq x y z
N CYS A 1 17.30 16.55 10.29
CA CYS A 1 16.08 16.28 9.49
C CYS A 1 16.14 14.89 8.83
N GLU A 2 16.58 13.85 9.55
CA GLU A 2 16.88 12.52 8.97
C GLU A 2 15.90 11.44 9.48
N ARG A 3 14.67 11.84 9.81
CA ARG A 3 13.65 10.87 10.22
C ARG A 3 13.16 10.14 8.97
N VAL A 4 13.54 8.87 8.86
CA VAL A 4 13.00 7.96 7.86
C VAL A 4 11.59 7.59 8.30
N PHE A 5 10.59 8.11 7.59
CA PHE A 5 9.20 7.73 7.80
C PHE A 5 8.87 6.58 6.86
N THR A 6 8.69 5.39 7.40
CA THR A 6 8.19 4.26 6.63
C THR A 6 6.68 4.40 6.50
N LEU A 7 6.17 4.41 5.28
CA LEU A 7 4.72 4.41 5.02
C LEU A 7 4.26 2.99 4.74
N GLU A 8 3.22 2.54 5.44
CA GLU A 8 2.52 1.30 5.16
C GLU A 8 1.33 1.58 4.24
N ALA A 9 1.23 0.81 3.15
CA ALA A 9 0.10 0.87 2.23
C ALA A 9 -1.02 -0.04 2.74
N ARG A 10 -2.21 0.52 2.95
CA ARG A 10 -3.40 -0.20 3.39
C ARG A 10 -4.58 -0.09 2.43
N CYS A 11 -5.42 -1.12 2.48
CA CYS A 11 -6.64 -1.19 1.69
C CYS A 11 -7.69 -0.23 2.26
N PRO A 12 -8.33 0.64 1.46
CA PRO A 12 -9.34 1.57 1.95
C PRO A 12 -10.63 0.88 2.44
N GLU A 13 -10.86 -0.36 2.01
CA GLU A 13 -12.07 -1.11 2.34
C GLU A 13 -11.90 -1.92 3.64
N CYS A 14 -10.84 -2.73 3.74
CA CYS A 14 -10.60 -3.59 4.90
C CYS A 14 -9.56 -3.05 5.89
N HIS A 15 -8.90 -1.94 5.58
CA HIS A 15 -7.84 -1.32 6.39
C HIS A 15 -6.71 -2.30 6.77
N GLN A 16 -6.50 -3.31 5.93
CA GLN A 16 -5.43 -4.30 6.04
C GLN A 16 -4.23 -3.89 5.16
N PRO A 17 -3.01 -4.34 5.49
CA PRO A 17 -1.83 -4.13 4.65
C PRO A 17 -2.04 -4.68 3.24
N LEU A 18 -1.64 -3.90 2.24
CA LEU A 18 -1.63 -4.31 0.84
C LEU A 18 -0.28 -4.92 0.48
N GLU A 19 -0.32 -5.96 -0.35
CA GLU A 19 0.87 -6.52 -0.96
C GLU A 19 1.39 -5.59 -2.06
N VAL A 20 2.64 -5.18 -1.93
CA VAL A 20 3.28 -4.26 -2.87
C VAL A 20 4.04 -5.07 -3.93
N LEU A 21 3.47 -5.18 -5.11
CA LEU A 21 4.07 -5.85 -6.25
C LEU A 21 4.87 -4.85 -7.06
N LYS A 22 6.15 -5.13 -7.31
CA LYS A 22 7.04 -4.24 -8.07
C LYS A 22 7.53 -4.98 -9.31
N ALA A 23 7.27 -4.45 -10.50
CA ALA A 23 7.67 -5.07 -11.76
C ALA A 23 8.07 -4.02 -12.80
N CYS A 24 9.25 -4.17 -13.42
CA CYS A 24 9.73 -3.37 -14.57
C CYS A 24 9.44 -1.85 -14.49
N GLY A 25 9.56 -1.25 -13.30
CA GLY A 25 9.35 0.19 -13.08
C GLY A 25 7.95 0.60 -12.62
N ALA A 26 7.00 -0.33 -12.54
CA ALA A 26 5.67 -0.13 -11.96
C ALA A 26 5.58 -0.71 -10.55
N VAL A 27 4.67 -0.14 -9.77
CA VAL A 27 4.31 -0.62 -8.44
C VAL A 27 2.79 -0.73 -8.36
N ASP A 28 2.32 -1.93 -8.08
CA ASP A 28 0.92 -2.27 -7.89
C ASP A 28 0.66 -2.65 -6.43
N TYR A 29 -0.58 -2.44 -5.97
CA TYR A 29 -1.00 -2.77 -4.61
C TYR A 29 -2.10 -3.80 -4.68
N PHE A 30 -1.90 -4.98 -4.11
CA PHE A 30 -2.84 -6.09 -4.16
C PHE A 30 -3.40 -6.40 -2.77
N CYS A 31 -4.71 -6.51 -2.66
CA CYS A 31 -5.40 -6.90 -1.44
C CYS A 31 -5.62 -8.42 -1.42
N GLN A 32 -4.96 -9.12 -0.50
CA GLN A 32 -5.12 -10.56 -0.32
C GLN A 32 -6.49 -10.96 0.27
N HIS A 33 -7.29 -10.00 0.73
CA HIS A 33 -8.59 -10.23 1.36
C HIS A 33 -9.77 -10.23 0.37
N GLY A 34 -9.51 -10.28 -0.95
CA GLY A 34 -10.56 -10.41 -1.97
C GLY A 34 -10.97 -9.11 -2.66
N HIS A 35 -10.35 -7.97 -2.33
CA HIS A 35 -10.59 -6.71 -3.06
C HIS A 35 -9.73 -6.58 -4.34
N GLY A 36 -8.78 -7.49 -4.55
CA GLY A 36 -7.97 -7.52 -5.76
C GLY A 36 -6.97 -6.36 -5.85
N LEU A 37 -6.73 -5.85 -7.05
CA LEU A 37 -5.80 -4.76 -7.30
C LEU A 37 -6.38 -3.41 -6.87
N ILE A 38 -5.65 -2.71 -6.01
CA ILE A 38 -5.97 -1.38 -5.50
C ILE A 38 -5.11 -0.34 -6.21
N SER A 39 -5.74 0.66 -6.80
CA SER A 39 -5.03 1.78 -7.42
C SER A 39 -4.33 2.62 -6.35
N LYS A 40 -3.09 3.05 -6.61
CA LYS A 40 -2.30 3.94 -5.74
C LYS A 40 -3.08 5.17 -5.22
N LYS A 41 -4.02 5.70 -6.01
CA LYS A 41 -4.88 6.85 -5.61
C LYS A 41 -5.85 6.53 -4.46
N ARG A 42 -6.23 5.26 -4.30
CA ARG A 42 -7.15 4.80 -3.26
C ARG A 42 -6.44 4.11 -2.10
N VAL A 43 -5.16 3.82 -2.23
CA VAL A 43 -4.36 3.25 -1.15
C VAL A 43 -4.26 4.26 0.00
N GLU A 44 -4.47 3.78 1.21
CA GLU A 44 -4.23 4.56 2.42
C GLU A 44 -2.77 4.42 2.83
N PHE A 45 -2.04 5.53 2.88
CA PHE A 45 -0.65 5.54 3.34
C PHE A 45 -0.58 6.04 4.77
N ILE A 46 -0.29 5.12 5.69
CA ILE A 46 -0.16 5.44 7.12
C ILE A 46 1.31 5.40 7.54
N PRO A 47 1.78 6.40 8.30
CA PRO A 47 3.13 6.41 8.82
C PRO A 47 3.29 5.36 9.91
N LEU A 48 4.24 4.46 9.72
CA LEU A 48 4.78 3.63 10.80
C LEU A 48 5.80 4.49 11.55
N VAL A 49 5.43 4.87 12.78
CA VAL A 49 6.24 5.67 13.70
C VAL A 49 7.13 4.81 14.59
#